data_AF-A0A1D8G7B9-F1
#
_entry.id   AF-A0A1D8G7B9-F1
#
_cell.length_a   1.000
_cell.length_b   1.000
_cell.length_c   1.000
_cell.angle_alpha   90.00
_cell.angle_beta   90.00
_cell.angle_gamma   90.00
#
_symmetry.space_group_name_H-M   'P 1'
#
loop_
_entity.id
_entity.type
_entity.pdbx_description
1 polymer ?
#
loop_
_entity_poly.entity_id
_entity_poly.type
_entity_poly.pdbx_seq_one_letter_code
_entity_poly.pdbx_strand_id
1 'polypeptide(L)'
;MTGSRGSGSEGAPGAAAAAGAAGAGAGAAGGAGVRAVSGAVGGAGGAGVPGRGGPCGARAVVEWLAAVAPDPGACRWEWERDPRGVALLPAGRRWDVLIIPARLGYPTLDVLQRLVARPGPVLCDFGDERMGFFVPPGTAARWLGTGVRGAGRGTWIVVPYPGRTTGAARWLVLPDGVGTLTDPALLELAMHEAAARLAAGGDDGRS
;
A
#
# COMPACT_ATOMS: atom_id res chain seq x y z
N MET A 1 43.36 -26.51 -35.21
CA MET A 1 44.04 -26.18 -33.94
C MET A 1 43.59 -24.78 -33.53
N THR A 2 42.48 -24.68 -32.80
CA THR A 2 42.39 -24.48 -31.33
C THR A 2 42.76 -23.06 -30.91
N GLY A 3 41.78 -22.17 -30.75
CA GLY A 3 41.33 -21.63 -29.44
C GLY A 3 41.65 -20.11 -29.43
N SER A 4 40.94 -19.19 -28.79
CA SER A 4 39.91 -19.24 -27.75
C SER A 4 39.03 -17.98 -27.83
N ARG A 5 37.77 -18.16 -27.44
CA ARG A 5 36.79 -17.11 -27.14
C ARG A 5 37.06 -16.55 -25.74
N GLY A 6 36.86 -15.24 -25.55
CA GLY A 6 36.58 -14.59 -24.26
C GLY A 6 35.61 -13.45 -24.53
N SER A 7 34.32 -13.59 -24.21
CA SER A 7 33.69 -13.40 -22.89
C SER A 7 33.79 -11.97 -22.36
N GLY A 8 32.67 -11.28 -22.46
CA GLY A 8 32.40 -9.97 -21.86
C GLY A 8 30.89 -9.72 -21.86
N SER A 9 30.12 -10.65 -21.29
CA SER A 9 28.69 -10.45 -21.02
C SER A 9 28.57 -9.52 -19.81
N GLU A 10 28.15 -8.28 -20.05
CA GLU A 10 27.78 -7.33 -19.02
C GLU A 10 26.52 -7.84 -18.32
N GLY A 11 26.70 -8.38 -17.12
CA GLY A 11 25.64 -8.93 -16.30
C GLY A 11 24.79 -7.82 -15.69
N ALA A 12 23.50 -7.82 -16.01
CA ALA A 12 22.50 -7.08 -15.27
C ALA A 12 22.52 -7.50 -13.78
N PRO A 13 22.42 -6.58 -12.82
CA PRO A 13 22.31 -6.95 -11.41
C PRO A 13 20.97 -7.67 -11.18
N GLY A 14 21.08 -8.92 -10.74
CA GLY A 14 19.95 -9.73 -10.29
C GLY A 14 19.20 -9.04 -9.15
N ALA A 15 17.90 -8.86 -9.34
CA ALA A 15 16.97 -8.46 -8.30
C ALA A 15 16.89 -9.57 -7.24
N ALA A 16 17.76 -9.49 -6.24
CA ALA A 16 17.75 -10.33 -5.07
C ALA A 16 17.10 -9.59 -3.88
N ALA A 17 16.15 -10.30 -3.26
CA ALA A 17 15.78 -10.23 -1.84
C ALA A 17 15.06 -8.98 -1.32
N ALA A 18 13.73 -9.10 -1.17
CA ALA A 18 13.07 -8.98 0.14
C ALA A 18 11.64 -9.58 0.06
N ALA A 19 11.53 -10.87 -0.28
CA ALA A 19 10.37 -11.67 0.05
C ALA A 19 10.70 -12.38 1.37
N GLY A 20 10.30 -11.76 2.49
CA GLY A 20 10.32 -12.43 3.79
C GLY A 20 9.23 -13.49 3.81
N ALA A 21 9.64 -14.75 3.94
CA ALA A 21 8.79 -15.92 4.07
C ALA A 21 7.84 -15.83 5.28
N ALA A 22 6.61 -16.30 5.09
CA ALA A 22 5.75 -16.77 6.17
C ALA A 22 5.24 -18.17 5.77
N GLY A 23 5.39 -19.11 6.70
CA GLY A 23 5.41 -20.55 6.44
C GLY A 23 4.05 -21.17 6.15
N ALA A 24 4.12 -22.31 5.47
CA ALA A 24 3.02 -23.23 5.28
C ALA A 24 2.56 -23.81 6.63
N GLY A 25 1.27 -23.69 6.90
CA GLY A 25 0.56 -24.39 7.97
C GLY A 25 -0.80 -24.82 7.47
N ALA A 26 -0.91 -26.07 7.03
CA ALA A 26 -2.17 -26.71 6.69
C ALA A 26 -2.97 -26.95 7.98
N GLY A 27 -4.22 -26.49 8.00
CA GLY A 27 -5.17 -26.73 9.09
C GLY A 27 -6.59 -26.59 8.57
N ALA A 28 -7.22 -27.73 8.29
CA ALA A 28 -8.62 -27.85 7.92
C ALA A 28 -9.54 -27.47 9.10
N ALA A 29 -10.64 -26.76 8.83
CA ALA A 29 -11.93 -26.97 9.51
C ALA A 29 -13.03 -26.05 8.95
N GLY A 30 -14.23 -26.63 8.82
CA GLY A 30 -15.45 -25.94 9.25
C GLY A 30 -16.21 -25.15 8.20
N GLY A 31 -17.15 -25.80 7.53
CA GLY A 31 -18.17 -25.12 6.75
C GLY A 31 -19.16 -24.33 7.61
N ALA A 32 -19.72 -23.28 7.04
CA ALA A 32 -21.01 -22.73 7.40
C ALA A 32 -21.56 -21.98 6.18
N GLY A 33 -22.67 -22.46 5.64
CA GLY A 33 -23.34 -21.87 4.50
C GLY A 33 -23.94 -20.51 4.83
N VAL A 34 -23.87 -19.59 3.88
CA VAL A 34 -24.72 -18.40 3.85
C VAL A 34 -25.54 -18.41 2.57
N ARG A 35 -26.86 -18.53 2.78
CA ARG A 35 -27.91 -18.50 1.75
C ARG A 35 -27.89 -17.17 1.02
N ALA A 36 -27.89 -17.24 -0.31
CA ALA A 36 -28.30 -16.14 -1.16
C ALA A 36 -29.79 -15.85 -0.92
N VAL A 37 -30.12 -14.61 -0.55
CA VAL A 37 -31.48 -14.10 -0.63
C VAL A 37 -31.62 -13.33 -1.95
N SER A 38 -32.39 -13.92 -2.86
CA SER A 38 -32.80 -13.31 -4.12
C SER A 38 -34.00 -12.40 -3.86
N GLY A 39 -33.82 -11.09 -4.01
CA GLY A 39 -34.88 -10.09 -3.95
C GLY A 39 -35.10 -9.50 -5.34
N ALA A 40 -36.25 -9.79 -5.93
CA ALA A 40 -36.64 -9.34 -7.26
C ALA A 40 -37.21 -7.90 -7.25
N VAL A 41 -36.77 -7.17 -8.28
CA VAL A 41 -37.31 -5.99 -8.98
C VAL A 41 -38.64 -5.34 -8.56
N GLY A 42 -38.60 -4.00 -8.50
CA GLY A 42 -39.74 -3.10 -8.70
C GLY A 42 -39.22 -1.67 -8.90
N GLY A 43 -39.33 -1.13 -10.13
CA GLY A 43 -38.74 0.15 -10.51
C GLY A 43 -39.65 1.36 -10.34
N ALA A 44 -39.08 2.56 -10.46
CA ALA A 44 -39.70 3.76 -11.04
C ALA A 44 -38.64 4.87 -11.19
N GLY A 45 -38.84 5.72 -12.19
CA GLY A 45 -37.87 6.67 -12.70
C GLY A 45 -37.44 7.75 -11.71
N GLY A 46 -36.19 8.17 -11.87
CA GLY A 46 -35.62 9.38 -11.32
C GLY A 46 -34.40 9.71 -12.14
N ALA A 47 -34.47 10.77 -12.94
CA ALA A 47 -33.35 11.31 -13.71
C ALA A 47 -32.25 11.78 -12.75
N GLY A 48 -31.37 10.87 -12.37
CA GLY A 48 -30.15 11.13 -11.61
C GLY A 48 -29.04 11.48 -12.58
N VAL A 49 -28.60 12.74 -12.54
CA VAL A 49 -27.37 13.24 -13.16
C VAL A 49 -26.26 12.18 -13.01
N PRO A 50 -25.53 11.80 -14.08
CA PRO A 50 -24.42 10.88 -13.91
C PRO A 50 -23.37 11.56 -13.03
N GLY A 51 -23.25 11.09 -11.79
CA GLY A 51 -22.13 11.42 -10.93
C GLY A 51 -20.85 11.12 -11.70
N ARG A 52 -20.03 12.15 -11.92
CA ARG A 52 -18.71 12.04 -12.54
C ARG A 52 -17.78 11.24 -11.64
N GLY A 53 -17.94 9.93 -11.63
CA GLY A 53 -16.98 8.95 -11.11
C GLY A 53 -16.51 8.06 -12.25
N GLY A 54 -16.01 8.67 -13.33
CA GLY A 54 -15.49 7.94 -14.48
C GLY A 54 -14.09 7.36 -14.22
N PRO A 55 -13.59 6.48 -15.10
CA PRO A 55 -12.24 5.87 -15.07
C PRO A 55 -11.05 6.85 -15.05
N CYS A 56 -11.31 8.16 -15.02
CA CYS A 56 -10.32 9.22 -14.91
C CYS A 56 -9.56 9.20 -13.57
N GLY A 57 -10.20 8.80 -12.46
CA GLY A 57 -9.56 8.74 -11.15
C GLY A 57 -8.51 7.62 -11.06
N ALA A 58 -8.90 6.40 -11.40
CA ALA A 58 -7.99 5.25 -11.36
C ALA A 58 -6.82 5.41 -12.34
N ARG A 59 -7.07 5.90 -13.56
CA ARG A 59 -5.99 6.16 -14.54
C ARG A 59 -5.00 7.22 -14.05
N ALA A 60 -5.49 8.35 -13.53
CA ALA A 60 -4.62 9.41 -13.01
C ALA A 60 -3.78 8.91 -11.82
N VAL A 61 -4.37 8.08 -10.96
CA VAL A 61 -3.65 7.42 -9.87
C VAL A 61 -2.57 6.48 -10.39
N VAL A 62 -2.89 5.60 -11.34
CA VAL A 62 -1.92 4.67 -11.94
C VAL A 62 -0.80 5.45 -12.59
N GLU A 63 -1.10 6.52 -13.32
CA GLU A 63 -0.09 7.38 -13.95
C GLU A 63 0.82 8.04 -12.91
N TRP A 64 0.25 8.58 -11.83
CA TRP A 64 1.02 9.17 -10.74
C TRP A 64 1.96 8.15 -10.07
N LEU A 65 1.44 6.95 -9.78
CA LEU A 65 2.19 5.84 -9.18
C LEU A 65 3.28 5.32 -10.12
N ALA A 66 2.93 4.94 -11.35
CA ALA A 66 3.87 4.39 -12.33
C ALA A 66 4.98 5.37 -12.69
N ALA A 67 4.74 6.67 -12.56
CA ALA A 67 5.72 7.67 -12.94
C ALA A 67 6.90 7.80 -11.94
N VAL A 68 6.93 7.03 -10.83
CA VAL A 68 8.17 6.80 -10.07
C VAL A 68 9.07 5.72 -10.68
N ALA A 69 8.56 4.86 -11.56
CA ALA A 69 9.33 3.83 -12.21
C ALA A 69 10.32 4.43 -13.24
N PRO A 70 11.45 3.76 -13.54
CA PRO A 70 12.38 4.24 -14.56
C PRO A 70 11.71 4.37 -15.94
N ASP A 71 10.81 3.44 -16.26
CA ASP A 71 9.95 3.49 -17.43
C ASP A 71 8.47 3.41 -16.98
N PRO A 72 7.75 4.55 -16.94
CA PRO A 72 6.34 4.58 -16.53
C PRO A 72 5.41 3.84 -17.50
N GLY A 73 5.77 3.77 -18.78
CA GLY A 73 4.98 3.11 -19.82
C GLY A 73 5.03 1.59 -19.65
N ALA A 74 6.24 1.04 -19.55
CA ALA A 74 6.45 -0.39 -19.30
C ALA A 74 5.85 -0.81 -17.95
N CYS A 75 6.08 -0.02 -16.89
CA CYS A 75 5.54 -0.33 -15.56
C CYS A 75 4.01 -0.46 -15.56
N ARG A 76 3.30 0.48 -16.21
CA ARG A 76 1.83 0.38 -16.34
C ARG A 76 1.41 -0.84 -17.14
N TRP A 77 2.08 -1.10 -18.26
CA TRP A 77 1.76 -2.22 -19.14
C TRP A 77 1.94 -3.57 -18.44
N GLU A 78 3.01 -3.73 -17.66
CA GLU A 78 3.28 -4.92 -16.85
C GLU A 78 2.22 -5.08 -15.75
N TRP A 79 1.88 -3.99 -15.05
CA TRP A 79 0.88 -4.00 -13.99
C TRP A 79 -0.52 -4.41 -14.49
N GLU A 80 -0.91 -3.95 -15.69
CA GLU A 80 -2.18 -4.31 -16.31
C GLU A 80 -2.23 -5.78 -16.75
N ARG A 81 -1.08 -6.39 -17.03
CA ARG A 81 -0.95 -7.78 -17.49
C ARG A 81 -0.65 -8.78 -16.38
N ASP A 82 -0.11 -8.35 -15.24
CA ASP A 82 0.17 -9.25 -14.12
C ASP A 82 -1.17 -9.78 -13.55
N PRO A 83 -1.41 -11.11 -13.58
CA PRO A 83 -2.60 -11.71 -13.00
C PRO A 83 -2.79 -11.40 -11.51
N ARG A 84 -1.70 -11.06 -10.80
CA ARG A 84 -1.73 -10.69 -9.38
C ARG A 84 -2.25 -9.27 -9.15
N GLY A 85 -2.26 -8.41 -10.17
CA GLY A 85 -2.73 -7.03 -10.07
C GLY A 85 -1.86 -6.13 -9.18
N VAL A 86 -0.58 -6.44 -9.00
CA VAL A 86 0.38 -5.65 -8.21
C VAL A 86 1.54 -5.19 -9.08
N ALA A 87 2.18 -4.08 -8.72
CA ALA A 87 3.43 -3.61 -9.31
C ALA A 87 4.48 -3.34 -8.24
N LEU A 88 5.74 -3.54 -8.57
CA LEU A 88 6.86 -3.12 -7.73
C LEU A 88 7.28 -1.70 -8.13
N LEU A 89 7.16 -0.76 -7.19
CA LEU A 89 7.50 0.65 -7.42
C LEU A 89 8.68 1.07 -6.54
N PRO A 90 9.65 1.82 -7.08
CA PRO A 90 10.81 2.26 -6.32
C PRO A 90 10.43 3.43 -5.40
N ALA A 91 10.77 3.31 -4.13
CA ALA A 91 10.67 4.39 -3.15
C ALA A 91 11.92 5.31 -3.22
N GLY A 92 11.85 6.48 -2.59
CA GLY A 92 12.97 7.42 -2.52
C GLY A 92 13.09 8.42 -3.65
N ARG A 93 12.18 8.38 -4.64
CA ARG A 93 12.16 9.34 -5.75
C ARG A 93 11.14 10.44 -5.55
N ARG A 94 9.85 10.11 -5.56
CA ARG A 94 8.77 11.07 -5.30
C ARG A 94 8.18 10.95 -3.91
N TRP A 95 8.35 9.80 -3.27
CA TRP A 95 7.82 9.47 -1.98
C TRP A 95 8.71 8.44 -1.31
N ASP A 96 8.75 8.49 0.01
CA ASP A 96 9.20 7.40 0.85
C ASP A 96 7.96 6.71 1.45
N VAL A 97 8.13 5.51 1.98
CA VAL A 97 7.06 4.83 2.72
C VAL A 97 7.53 4.51 4.14
N LEU A 98 6.76 4.90 5.13
CA LEU A 98 6.96 4.50 6.52
C LEU A 98 6.03 3.33 6.85
N ILE A 99 6.62 2.23 7.27
CA ILE A 99 5.91 0.96 7.49
C ILE A 99 5.87 0.68 8.98
N ILE A 100 4.66 0.60 9.53
CA ILE A 100 4.41 0.38 10.95
C ILE A 100 3.50 -0.84 11.17
N PRO A 101 3.59 -1.50 12.34
CA PRO A 101 2.68 -2.59 12.68
C PRO A 101 1.22 -2.12 12.66
N ALA A 102 0.33 -2.92 12.09
CA ALA A 102 -1.09 -2.56 11.93
C ALA A 102 -1.79 -2.27 13.27
N ARG A 103 -1.38 -2.94 14.36
CA ARG A 103 -1.86 -2.65 15.73
C ARG A 103 -1.73 -1.17 16.13
N LEU A 104 -0.68 -0.51 15.66
CA LEU A 104 -0.46 0.92 15.86
C LEU A 104 -0.98 1.73 14.66
N GLY A 105 -0.85 1.18 13.46
CA GLY A 105 -1.21 1.85 12.20
C GLY A 105 -2.69 2.16 12.06
N TYR A 106 -3.59 1.26 12.46
CA TYR A 106 -5.03 1.51 12.36
C TYR A 106 -5.49 2.65 13.29
N PRO A 107 -5.15 2.65 14.59
CA PRO A 107 -5.42 3.80 15.45
C PRO A 107 -4.74 5.09 14.98
N THR A 108 -3.51 5.00 14.45
CA THR A 108 -2.79 6.16 13.88
C THR A 108 -3.57 6.74 12.71
N LEU A 109 -4.08 5.89 11.80
CA LEU A 109 -4.87 6.33 10.66
C LEU A 109 -6.19 6.98 11.10
N ASP A 110 -6.88 6.43 12.11
CA ASP A 110 -8.09 7.04 12.68
C ASP A 110 -7.81 8.45 13.24
N VAL A 111 -6.72 8.63 13.99
CA VAL A 111 -6.32 9.96 14.49
C VAL A 111 -5.99 10.88 13.32
N LEU A 112 -5.20 10.44 12.35
CA LEU A 112 -4.82 11.23 11.19
C LEU A 112 -6.05 11.69 10.39
N GLN A 113 -7.03 10.81 10.17
CA GLN A 113 -8.28 11.12 9.47
C GLN A 113 -9.14 12.18 10.18
N ARG A 114 -8.97 12.36 11.49
CA ARG A 114 -9.62 13.43 12.25
C ARG A 114 -8.87 14.76 12.15
N LEU A 115 -7.55 14.72 11.92
CA LEU A 115 -6.69 15.90 11.84
C LEU A 115 -6.67 16.52 10.44
N VAL A 116 -6.82 15.70 9.39
CA VAL A 116 -6.77 16.17 8.00
C VAL A 116 -7.98 15.69 7.21
N ALA A 117 -8.54 16.60 6.40
CA ALA A 117 -9.67 16.28 5.52
C ALA A 117 -9.30 15.28 4.41
N ARG A 118 -8.02 15.25 4.02
CA ARG A 118 -7.50 14.40 2.94
C ARG A 118 -6.16 13.80 3.35
N PRO A 119 -6.15 12.67 4.07
CA PRO A 119 -4.90 11.98 4.41
C PRO A 119 -4.18 11.49 3.15
N GLY A 120 -2.86 11.34 3.25
CA GLY A 120 -2.06 10.76 2.18
C GLY A 120 -2.36 9.27 1.96
N PRO A 121 -1.78 8.67 0.90
CA PRO A 121 -2.01 7.28 0.55
C PRO A 121 -1.53 6.33 1.64
N VAL A 122 -2.32 5.29 1.93
CA VAL A 122 -1.99 4.27 2.93
C VAL A 122 -2.27 2.88 2.37
N LEU A 123 -1.26 2.02 2.46
CA LEU A 123 -1.33 0.60 2.12
C LEU A 123 -1.43 -0.25 3.38
N CYS A 124 -2.09 -1.39 3.27
CA CYS A 124 -1.98 -2.50 4.21
C CYS A 124 -1.46 -3.73 3.48
N ASP A 125 -0.58 -4.49 4.11
CA ASP A 125 -0.08 -5.75 3.58
C ASP A 125 -1.10 -6.89 3.72
N PHE A 126 -0.74 -8.05 3.17
CA PHE A 126 -1.50 -9.27 3.36
C PHE A 126 -1.46 -9.71 4.82
N GLY A 127 -2.63 -10.06 5.37
CA GLY A 127 -2.77 -10.47 6.77
C GLY A 127 -3.00 -9.31 7.74
N ASP A 128 -3.07 -8.07 7.26
CA ASP A 128 -3.28 -6.89 8.10
C ASP A 128 -2.24 -6.76 9.21
N GLU A 129 -0.98 -7.08 8.90
CA GLU A 129 0.12 -7.07 9.88
C GLU A 129 0.88 -5.74 9.86
N ARG A 130 0.97 -5.09 8.70
CA ARG A 130 1.72 -3.85 8.51
C ARG A 130 1.00 -2.87 7.60
N MET A 131 1.13 -1.60 7.96
CA MET A 131 0.59 -0.47 7.22
C MET A 131 1.71 0.43 6.72
N GLY A 132 1.65 0.81 5.44
CA GLY A 132 2.61 1.70 4.77
C GLY A 132 2.01 3.06 4.49
N PHE A 133 2.58 4.11 5.08
CA PHE A 133 2.18 5.50 4.88
C PHE A 133 3.13 6.18 3.91
N PHE A 134 2.58 6.78 2.85
CA PHE A 134 3.37 7.49 1.85
C PHE A 134 3.69 8.89 2.34
N VAL A 135 4.98 9.22 2.44
CA VAL A 135 5.49 10.48 2.99
C VAL A 135 6.45 11.14 2.00
N PRO A 136 6.75 12.45 2.15
CA PRO A 136 7.74 13.14 1.33
C PRO A 136 9.10 12.42 1.28
N PRO A 137 9.83 12.49 0.14
CA PRO A 137 11.08 11.80 -0.04
C PRO A 137 12.18 12.35 0.90
N GLY A 138 13.03 11.47 1.40
CA GLY A 138 14.04 11.79 2.40
C GLY A 138 13.55 11.69 3.85
N THR A 139 12.26 11.46 4.08
CA THR A 139 11.71 11.22 5.42
C THR A 139 12.19 9.89 5.99
N ALA A 140 12.22 8.82 5.20
CA ALA A 140 12.64 7.50 5.68
C ALA A 140 14.09 7.49 6.18
N ALA A 141 14.97 8.30 5.59
CA ALA A 141 16.36 8.42 6.01
C ALA A 141 16.55 9.23 7.31
N ARG A 142 15.58 10.04 7.69
CA ARG A 142 15.62 10.93 8.86
C ARG A 142 14.70 10.48 9.99
N TRP A 143 13.92 9.43 9.76
CA TRP A 143 12.97 8.92 10.72
C TRP A 143 13.68 8.22 11.88
N LEU A 144 13.44 8.67 13.11
CA LEU A 144 14.09 8.15 14.32
C LEU A 144 13.15 7.31 15.21
N GLY A 145 11.85 7.27 14.91
CA GLY A 145 10.86 6.57 15.72
C GLY A 145 11.07 5.04 15.70
N THR A 146 11.10 4.43 16.88
CA THR A 146 11.26 2.98 17.04
C THR A 146 10.06 2.20 16.51
N GLY A 147 10.29 0.99 15.97
CA GLY A 147 9.21 0.15 15.46
C GLY A 147 8.63 0.61 14.12
N VAL A 148 9.20 1.65 13.52
CA VAL A 148 8.89 2.13 12.16
C VAL A 148 10.00 1.70 11.21
N ARG A 149 9.64 1.04 10.11
CA ARG A 149 10.57 0.71 9.04
C ARG A 149 10.44 1.73 7.92
N GLY A 150 11.51 2.47 7.64
CA GLY A 150 11.58 3.35 6.48
C GLY A 150 11.89 2.59 5.19
N ALA A 151 11.18 2.93 4.12
CA ALA A 151 11.47 2.52 2.76
C ALA A 151 11.72 3.77 1.91
N GLY A 152 13.00 4.07 1.71
CA GLY A 152 13.47 5.23 0.92
C GLY A 152 14.22 4.78 -0.33
N ARG A 153 15.24 5.55 -0.74
CA ARG A 153 16.03 5.26 -1.94
C ARG A 153 16.62 3.85 -1.93
N GLY A 154 16.54 3.17 -3.07
CA GLY A 154 17.04 1.81 -3.25
C GLY A 154 16.10 0.71 -2.75
N THR A 155 14.92 1.07 -2.23
CA THR A 155 13.90 0.10 -1.79
C THR A 155 12.73 0.07 -2.77
N TRP A 156 12.06 -1.08 -2.82
CA TRP A 156 10.89 -1.31 -3.66
C TRP A 156 9.68 -1.64 -2.79
N ILE A 157 8.51 -1.13 -3.18
CA ILE A 157 7.25 -1.34 -2.49
C ILE A 157 6.29 -2.06 -3.42
N VAL A 158 5.58 -3.06 -2.89
CA VAL A 158 4.49 -3.74 -3.59
C VAL A 158 3.27 -2.84 -3.54
N VAL A 159 2.76 -2.45 -4.70
CA VAL A 159 1.63 -1.55 -4.83
C VAL A 159 0.50 -2.26 -5.58
N PRO A 160 -0.70 -2.42 -4.99
CA PRO A 160 -1.84 -3.03 -5.64
C PRO A 160 -2.54 -2.05 -6.57
N TYR A 161 -3.14 -2.57 -7.65
CA TYR A 161 -3.84 -1.73 -8.62
C TYR A 161 -4.98 -0.96 -7.93
N PRO A 162 -5.11 0.37 -8.13
CA PRO A 162 -6.16 1.16 -7.49
C PRO A 162 -7.54 0.66 -7.91
N GLY A 163 -8.37 0.29 -6.93
CA GLY A 163 -9.70 -0.28 -7.19
C GLY A 163 -9.73 -1.80 -7.36
N ARG A 164 -8.59 -2.50 -7.22
CA ARG A 164 -8.56 -3.97 -7.06
C ARG A 164 -8.00 -4.32 -5.68
N THR A 165 -8.71 -5.18 -4.97
CA THR A 165 -8.16 -5.82 -3.78
C THR A 165 -7.34 -7.02 -4.22
N THR A 166 -6.06 -7.02 -3.91
CA THR A 166 -5.18 -8.16 -4.20
C THR A 166 -4.92 -8.92 -2.91
N GLY A 167 -4.65 -10.22 -3.01
CA GLY A 167 -4.21 -11.01 -1.85
C GLY A 167 -2.81 -10.66 -1.35
N ALA A 168 -2.12 -9.64 -1.87
CA ALA A 168 -0.78 -9.27 -1.45
C ALA A 168 -0.73 -7.94 -0.68
N ALA A 169 -1.58 -6.98 -1.08
CA ALA A 169 -1.74 -5.69 -0.42
C ALA A 169 -3.08 -5.06 -0.83
N ARG A 170 -3.58 -4.13 0.00
CA ARG A 170 -4.76 -3.31 -0.31
C ARG A 170 -4.55 -1.85 0.06
N TRP A 171 -5.25 -0.97 -0.65
CA TRP A 171 -5.35 0.44 -0.29
C TRP A 171 -6.34 0.62 0.85
N LEU A 172 -5.92 1.28 1.92
CA LEU A 172 -6.80 1.79 2.97
C LEU A 172 -7.21 3.24 2.68
N VAL A 173 -6.26 4.02 2.16
CA VAL A 173 -6.51 5.35 1.60
C VAL A 173 -5.92 5.36 0.20
N LEU A 174 -6.78 5.56 -0.80
CA LEU A 174 -6.34 5.68 -2.19
C LEU A 174 -5.57 6.99 -2.38
N PRO A 175 -4.48 6.98 -3.16
CA PRO A 175 -3.88 8.21 -3.64
C PRO A 175 -4.89 8.99 -4.48
N ASP A 176 -4.77 10.31 -4.45
CA ASP A 176 -5.66 11.21 -5.17
C ASP A 176 -5.21 11.51 -6.61
N GLY A 177 -4.04 11.00 -7.00
CA GLY A 177 -3.45 11.21 -8.32
C GLY A 177 -2.82 12.59 -8.53
N VAL A 178 -2.93 13.51 -7.57
CA VAL A 178 -2.27 14.83 -7.61
C VAL A 178 -1.02 14.90 -6.74
N GLY A 179 -0.77 13.85 -5.95
CA GLY A 179 0.46 13.69 -5.18
C GLY A 179 0.38 14.22 -3.76
N THR A 180 -0.81 14.19 -3.15
CA THR A 180 -0.93 14.42 -1.71
C THR A 180 -0.17 13.31 -0.99
N LEU A 181 0.76 13.69 -0.11
CA LEU A 181 1.53 12.79 0.75
C LEU A 181 1.21 13.10 2.21
N THR A 182 1.40 12.12 3.08
CA THR A 182 1.21 12.28 4.51
C THR A 182 2.32 13.17 5.07
N ASP A 183 1.95 14.24 5.77
CA ASP A 183 2.91 15.08 6.49
C ASP A 183 3.58 14.27 7.61
N PRO A 184 4.93 14.15 7.63
CA PRO A 184 5.65 13.40 8.66
C PRO A 184 5.36 13.87 10.08
N ALA A 185 5.18 15.18 10.31
CA ALA A 185 4.92 15.72 11.64
C ALA A 185 3.51 15.35 12.14
N LEU A 186 2.51 15.39 11.25
CA LEU A 186 1.16 14.94 11.58
C LEU A 186 1.10 13.43 11.80
N LEU A 187 1.86 12.66 11.03
CA LEU A 187 1.98 11.21 11.23
C LEU A 187 2.62 10.90 12.58
N GLU A 188 3.70 11.61 12.94
CA GLU A 188 4.35 11.46 14.24
C GLU A 188 3.39 11.77 15.40
N LEU A 189 2.66 12.88 15.31
CA LEU A 189 1.66 13.24 16.30
C LEU A 189 0.55 12.19 16.41
N ALA A 190 0.03 11.73 15.28
CA ALA A 190 -1.01 10.70 15.24
C ALA A 190 -0.53 9.37 15.84
N MET A 191 0.73 8.99 15.63
CA MET A 191 1.32 7.80 16.23
C MET A 191 1.48 7.92 17.74
N HIS A 192 1.91 9.09 18.25
CA HIS A 192 2.03 9.32 19.69
C HIS A 192 0.66 9.25 20.38
N GLU A 193 -0.35 9.89 19.81
CA GLU A 193 -1.74 9.82 20.31
C GLU A 193 -2.28 8.39 20.27
N ALA A 194 -2.08 7.68 19.17
CA ALA A 194 -2.47 6.27 19.05
C ALA A 194 -1.79 5.38 20.10
N ALA A 195 -0.49 5.57 20.33
CA ALA A 195 0.26 4.83 21.34
C ALA A 195 -0.25 5.12 22.76
N ALA A 196 -0.56 6.38 23.07
CA ALA A 196 -1.13 6.77 24.36
C ALA A 196 -2.49 6.10 24.61
N ARG A 197 -3.37 6.06 23.61
CA ARG A 197 -4.67 5.36 23.71
C ARG A 197 -4.53 3.86 23.92
N LEU A 198 -3.58 3.23 23.22
CA LEU A 198 -3.31 1.80 23.38
C LEU A 198 -2.74 1.48 24.77
N ALA A 199 -1.92 2.37 25.33
CA ALA A 199 -1.42 2.22 26.69
C ALA A 199 -2.53 2.36 27.74
N ALA A 200 -3.42 3.34 27.57
CA ALA A 200 -4.54 3.57 28.48
C ALA A 200 -5.56 2.41 28.46
N GLY A 201 -5.93 1.90 27.28
CA GLY A 201 -6.88 0.79 27.17
C GLY A 201 -6.33 -0.59 27.58
N GLY A 202 -5.02 -0.70 27.80
CA GLY A 202 -4.37 -1.92 28.31
C GLY A 202 -4.47 -2.08 29.83
N ASP A 203 -4.71 -1.00 30.57
CA ASP A 203 -4.82 -0.98 32.03
C ASP A 203 -6.23 -1.39 32.52
N ASP A 204 -7.27 -1.21 31.68
CA ASP A 204 -8.67 -1.49 32.03
C ASP A 204 -9.03 -3.00 32.07
N GLY A 205 -8.09 -3.88 31.69
CA GLY A 205 -8.28 -5.34 31.64
C GLY A 205 -7.65 -6.12 32.80
N ARG A 206 -7.05 -5.43 33.78
CA ARG A 206 -6.40 -6.04 34.95
C ARG A 206 -6.86 -5.33 36.22
N SER A 207 -8.08 -5.62 36.66
CA SER A 207 -8.59 -5.32 38.01
C SER A 207 -9.56 -6.40 38.44
#